data_AF-A0A135I498-F1
#
_entry.id   AF-A0A135I498-F1
#
_cell.length_a   1.000
_cell.length_b   1.000
_cell.length_c   1.000
_cell.angle_alpha   90.00
_cell.angle_beta   90.00
_cell.angle_gamma   90.00
#
_symmetry.space_group_name_H-M   'P 1'
#
loop_
_entity.id
_entity.type
_entity.pdbx_description
1 polymer ?
#
loop_
_entity_poly.entity_id
_entity_poly.type
_entity_poly.pdbx_seq_one_letter_code
_entity_poly.pdbx_strand_id
1 'polypeptide(L)'
;MSAADMPQKDENVIWHKHAVDKAFRSEQKGQRPALLWFTGLSGSGKSTVAGALENKLAELGHHTYLLDGDNVRHGLCRDLGFSDHDRRENIRRVGEVAKLMTDAGLIVLSAFISPFREERQLVRDLLPEGEFIEVFVDTPLDVCESRDPKGLYKKARAGEIKAFTGISSAYEAPKSPEVVLKTDQHAVDALVEQCLEALKKAGVIA
;
A
#
# COMPACT_ATOMS: atom_id res chain seq x y z
N MET A 1 3.69 18.82 -10.83
CA MET A 1 3.82 18.52 -12.27
C MET A 1 3.15 19.63 -13.09
N SER A 2 3.67 20.00 -14.26
CA SER A 2 2.96 20.94 -15.16
C SER A 2 1.80 20.20 -15.83
N ALA A 3 0.80 20.94 -16.34
CA ALA A 3 -0.34 20.38 -17.05
C ALA A 3 0.01 19.58 -18.34
N ALA A 4 1.30 19.44 -18.67
CA ALA A 4 1.80 18.80 -19.88
C ALA A 4 2.11 17.29 -19.74
N ASP A 5 2.07 16.71 -18.53
CA ASP A 5 2.41 15.30 -18.28
C ASP A 5 1.19 14.38 -18.02
N MET A 6 -0.04 14.84 -18.31
CA MET A 6 -1.19 13.92 -18.25
C MET A 6 -1.14 12.95 -19.45
N PRO A 7 -1.23 11.63 -19.23
CA PRO A 7 -1.23 10.67 -20.32
C PRO A 7 -2.39 10.96 -21.28
N GLN A 8 -2.03 11.26 -22.53
CA GLN A 8 -2.99 11.51 -23.60
C GLN A 8 -3.82 10.25 -23.83
N LYS A 9 -5.15 10.37 -23.72
CA LYS A 9 -6.09 9.28 -23.92
C LYS A 9 -5.95 8.79 -25.36
N ASP A 10 -5.38 7.61 -25.57
CA ASP A 10 -5.23 7.03 -26.90
C ASP A 10 -6.62 6.81 -27.51
N GLU A 11 -6.93 7.55 -28.59
CA GLU A 11 -8.23 7.53 -29.25
C GLU A 11 -8.57 6.15 -29.85
N ASN A 12 -7.57 5.27 -29.97
CA ASN A 12 -7.74 3.90 -30.47
C ASN A 12 -8.07 2.89 -29.37
N VAL A 13 -8.10 3.29 -28.09
CA VAL A 13 -8.42 2.41 -26.96
C VAL A 13 -9.78 2.76 -26.38
N ILE A 14 -10.75 1.87 -26.60
CA ILE A 14 -12.13 2.03 -26.11
C ILE A 14 -12.32 1.22 -24.82
N TRP A 15 -12.83 1.85 -23.77
CA TRP A 15 -13.19 1.15 -22.55
C TRP A 15 -14.45 0.30 -22.77
N HIS A 16 -14.32 -1.02 -22.63
CA HIS A 16 -15.45 -1.94 -22.74
C HIS A 16 -16.18 -2.05 -21.39
N LYS A 17 -17.47 -1.71 -21.38
CA LYS A 17 -18.33 -1.98 -20.23
C LYS A 17 -18.78 -3.44 -20.28
N HIS A 18 -18.56 -4.16 -19.20
CA HIS A 18 -19.00 -5.54 -19.04
C HIS A 18 -20.26 -5.59 -18.17
N ALA A 19 -21.11 -6.62 -18.38
CA ALA A 19 -22.33 -6.81 -17.59
C ALA A 19 -22.04 -7.19 -16.12
N VAL A 20 -20.91 -7.86 -15.88
CA VAL A 20 -20.39 -8.13 -14.53
C VAL A 20 -19.51 -6.95 -14.14
N ASP A 21 -20.06 -6.07 -13.32
CA ASP A 21 -19.37 -4.90 -12.78
C ASP A 21 -18.94 -5.12 -11.32
N LYS A 22 -18.34 -4.08 -10.74
CA LYS A 22 -17.88 -4.08 -9.37
C LYS A 22 -19.01 -4.29 -8.35
N ALA A 23 -20.18 -3.71 -8.59
CA ALA A 23 -21.32 -3.84 -7.68
C ALA A 23 -21.79 -5.29 -7.61
N PHE A 24 -21.92 -5.94 -8.78
CA PHE A 24 -22.23 -7.36 -8.87
C PHE A 24 -21.21 -8.23 -8.11
N ARG A 25 -19.91 -7.98 -8.29
CA ARG A 25 -18.86 -8.75 -7.59
C ARG A 25 -18.87 -8.52 -6.07
N SER A 26 -19.15 -7.29 -5.65
CA SER A 26 -19.25 -6.92 -4.24
C SER A 26 -20.44 -7.62 -3.57
N GLU A 27 -21.60 -7.63 -4.24
CA GLU A 27 -22.80 -8.35 -3.79
C GLU A 27 -22.55 -9.85 -3.72
N GLN A 28 -21.95 -10.44 -4.76
CA GLN A 28 -21.62 -11.88 -4.79
C GLN A 28 -20.71 -12.30 -3.63
N LYS A 29 -19.78 -11.43 -3.22
CA LYS A 29 -18.84 -11.69 -2.11
C LYS A 29 -19.39 -11.30 -0.75
N GLY A 30 -20.52 -10.61 -0.67
CA GLY A 30 -21.05 -10.08 0.57
C GLY A 30 -20.09 -9.11 1.28
N GLN A 31 -19.25 -8.39 0.54
CA GLN A 31 -18.26 -7.45 1.10
C GLN A 31 -18.17 -6.18 0.26
N ARG A 32 -17.77 -5.08 0.89
CA ARG A 32 -17.36 -3.89 0.13
C ARG A 32 -15.86 -3.96 -0.12
N PRO A 33 -15.41 -3.76 -1.37
CA PRO A 33 -13.99 -3.74 -1.67
C PRO A 33 -13.34 -2.45 -1.17
N ALA A 34 -12.08 -2.54 -0.78
CA ALA A 34 -11.26 -1.40 -0.37
C ALA A 34 -9.78 -1.72 -0.58
N LEU A 35 -8.95 -0.69 -0.65
CA LEU A 35 -7.49 -0.76 -0.67
C LEU A 35 -6.94 -0.16 0.61
N LEU A 36 -6.33 -1.00 1.45
CA LEU A 36 -5.51 -0.56 2.57
C LEU A 36 -4.07 -0.37 2.10
N TRP A 37 -3.61 0.88 2.19
CA TRP A 37 -2.28 1.27 1.73
C TRP A 37 -1.34 1.55 2.89
N PHE A 38 -0.55 0.54 3.27
CA PHE A 38 0.44 0.69 4.34
C PHE A 38 1.69 1.39 3.81
N THR A 39 2.03 2.52 4.43
CA THR A 39 3.23 3.32 4.14
C THR A 39 4.05 3.54 5.41
N GLY A 40 5.38 3.65 5.27
CA GLY A 40 6.29 3.77 6.41
C GLY A 40 7.72 3.36 6.07
N LEU A 41 8.67 3.69 6.94
CA LEU A 41 10.10 3.37 6.79
C LEU A 41 10.36 1.86 6.67
N SER A 42 11.50 1.47 6.09
CA SER A 42 11.95 0.07 6.16
C SER A 42 12.02 -0.40 7.62
N GLY A 43 11.65 -1.64 7.94
CA GLY A 43 11.67 -2.10 9.34
C GLY A 43 10.58 -1.52 10.27
N SER A 44 9.68 -0.66 9.77
CA SER A 44 8.59 -0.09 10.56
C SER A 44 7.49 -1.09 10.96
N GLY A 45 7.47 -2.30 10.39
CA GLY A 45 6.46 -3.33 10.72
C GLY A 45 5.26 -3.42 9.76
N LYS A 46 5.28 -2.72 8.61
CA LYS A 46 4.22 -2.79 7.58
C LYS A 46 3.78 -4.21 7.24
N SER A 47 4.68 -5.05 6.72
CA SER A 47 4.35 -6.41 6.28
C SER A 47 3.88 -7.30 7.44
N THR A 48 4.38 -7.06 8.67
CA THR A 48 3.95 -7.77 9.87
C THR A 48 2.49 -7.47 10.21
N VAL A 49 2.12 -6.18 10.28
CA VAL A 49 0.72 -5.80 10.59
C VAL A 49 -0.20 -6.14 9.43
N ALA A 50 0.20 -5.89 8.18
CA ALA A 50 -0.61 -6.21 7.02
C ALA A 50 -0.89 -7.72 6.89
N GLY A 51 0.12 -8.57 7.12
CA GLY A 51 -0.07 -10.03 7.11
C GLY A 51 -0.94 -10.52 8.27
N ALA A 52 -0.78 -9.96 9.47
CA ALA A 52 -1.64 -10.30 10.61
C ALA A 52 -3.11 -9.87 10.38
N LEU A 53 -3.32 -8.69 9.79
CA LEU A 53 -4.64 -8.21 9.41
C LEU A 53 -5.26 -9.07 8.30
N GLU A 54 -4.49 -9.46 7.28
CA GLU A 54 -4.95 -10.36 6.21
C GLU A 54 -5.44 -11.69 6.80
N ASN A 55 -4.66 -12.32 7.69
CA ASN A 55 -5.07 -13.55 8.38
C ASN A 55 -6.39 -13.35 9.12
N LYS A 56 -6.51 -12.25 9.88
CA LYS A 56 -7.71 -11.98 10.67
C LYS A 56 -8.95 -11.75 9.80
N LEU A 57 -8.82 -11.02 8.69
CA LEU A 57 -9.89 -10.82 7.73
C LEU A 57 -10.30 -12.13 7.04
N ALA A 58 -9.33 -12.98 6.69
CA ALA A 58 -9.59 -14.28 6.10
C ALA A 58 -10.31 -15.22 7.08
N GLU A 59 -9.94 -15.22 8.36
CA GLU A 59 -10.66 -15.95 9.43
C GLU A 59 -12.12 -15.49 9.59
N LEU A 60 -12.39 -14.20 9.34
CA LEU A 60 -13.73 -13.62 9.35
C LEU A 60 -14.51 -13.90 8.04
N GLY A 61 -13.92 -14.60 7.08
CA GLY A 61 -14.54 -14.99 5.82
C GLY A 61 -14.46 -13.94 4.71
N HIS A 62 -13.66 -12.88 4.88
CA HIS A 62 -13.47 -11.88 3.83
C HIS A 62 -12.49 -12.36 2.75
N HIS A 63 -12.75 -11.95 1.51
CA HIS A 63 -11.85 -12.18 0.39
C HIS A 63 -10.80 -11.07 0.31
N THR A 64 -9.56 -11.43 0.62
CA THR A 64 -8.42 -10.50 0.70
C THR A 64 -7.28 -10.87 -0.26
N TYR A 65 -6.38 -9.92 -0.45
CA TYR A 65 -5.06 -10.20 -1.03
C TYR A 65 -4.02 -9.17 -0.61
N LEU A 66 -2.85 -9.62 -0.15
CA LEU A 66 -1.72 -8.76 0.22
C LEU A 66 -0.68 -8.62 -0.91
N LEU A 67 -0.53 -7.39 -1.40
CA LEU A 67 0.56 -6.98 -2.29
C LEU A 67 1.78 -6.53 -1.46
N ASP A 68 2.84 -7.32 -1.43
CA ASP A 68 4.10 -6.96 -0.75
C ASP A 68 5.15 -6.43 -1.74
N GLY A 69 5.90 -5.40 -1.31
CA GLY A 69 6.90 -4.73 -2.14
C GLY A 69 8.04 -5.61 -2.62
N ASP A 70 8.45 -6.63 -1.86
CA ASP A 70 9.48 -7.56 -2.29
C ASP A 70 8.90 -8.58 -3.29
N ASN A 71 7.69 -9.08 -3.02
CA ASN A 71 7.02 -10.07 -3.87
C ASN A 71 6.78 -9.54 -5.29
N VAL A 72 6.27 -8.32 -5.43
CA VAL A 72 6.02 -7.75 -6.77
C VAL A 72 7.31 -7.52 -7.55
N ARG A 73 8.44 -7.29 -6.87
CA ARG A 73 9.77 -7.14 -7.49
C ARG A 73 10.37 -8.45 -7.98
N HIS A 74 9.84 -9.60 -7.55
CA HIS A 74 10.20 -10.89 -8.15
C HIS A 74 9.42 -11.19 -9.44
N GLY A 75 8.34 -10.45 -9.72
CA GLY A 75 7.47 -10.68 -10.88
C GLY A 75 7.19 -9.41 -11.68
N LEU A 76 6.04 -8.78 -11.41
CA LEU A 76 5.50 -7.61 -12.14
C LEU A 76 6.51 -6.46 -12.30
N CYS A 77 7.34 -6.24 -11.28
CA CYS A 77 8.28 -5.13 -11.18
C CYS A 77 9.75 -5.59 -11.20
N ARG A 78 10.05 -6.79 -11.75
CA ARG A 78 11.41 -7.35 -11.79
C ARG A 78 12.42 -6.55 -12.62
N ASP A 79 11.92 -5.74 -13.54
CA ASP A 79 12.70 -4.84 -14.40
C ASP A 79 13.07 -3.52 -13.70
N LEU A 80 12.47 -3.22 -12.54
CA LEU A 80 12.63 -1.94 -11.86
C LEU A 80 13.72 -1.98 -10.79
N GLY A 81 14.65 -1.02 -10.86
CA GLY A 81 15.64 -0.78 -9.82
C GLY A 81 15.09 -0.03 -8.61
N PHE A 82 15.97 0.74 -7.97
CA PHE A 82 15.67 1.56 -6.78
C PHE A 82 15.95 3.05 -6.98
N SER A 83 16.11 3.50 -8.22
CA SER A 83 16.12 4.93 -8.55
C SER A 83 14.78 5.57 -8.20
N ASP A 84 14.73 6.90 -8.05
CA ASP A 84 13.46 7.58 -7.79
C ASP A 84 12.44 7.31 -8.90
N HIS A 85 12.86 7.36 -10.18
CA HIS A 85 12.03 6.99 -11.31
C HIS A 85 11.46 5.56 -11.19
N ASP A 86 12.30 4.57 -10.90
CA ASP A 86 11.86 3.17 -10.76
C ASP A 86 10.92 2.98 -9.57
N ARG A 87 11.14 3.73 -8.49
CA ARG A 87 10.24 3.72 -7.32
C ARG A 87 8.88 4.28 -7.68
N ARG A 88 8.82 5.37 -8.44
CA ARG A 88 7.57 5.96 -8.94
C ARG A 88 6.81 4.99 -9.83
N GLU A 89 7.50 4.39 -10.81
CA GLU A 89 6.91 3.41 -11.70
C GLU A 89 6.44 2.16 -10.96
N ASN A 90 7.19 1.69 -9.97
CA ASN A 90 6.79 0.57 -9.11
C ASN A 90 5.47 0.88 -8.38
N ILE A 91 5.34 2.07 -7.76
CA ILE A 91 4.10 2.46 -7.09
C ILE A 91 2.95 2.62 -8.10
N ARG A 92 3.20 3.21 -9.28
CA ARG A 92 2.18 3.33 -10.34
C ARG A 92 1.64 1.97 -10.78
N ARG A 93 2.52 1.00 -11.09
CA ARG A 93 2.13 -0.36 -11.50
C ARG A 93 1.32 -1.06 -10.43
N VAL A 94 1.79 -1.00 -9.18
CA VAL A 94 1.09 -1.61 -8.04
C VAL A 94 -0.26 -0.96 -7.80
N GLY A 95 -0.36 0.37 -7.92
CA GLY A 95 -1.62 1.10 -7.80
C GLY A 95 -2.67 0.63 -8.81
N GLU A 96 -2.29 0.46 -10.08
CA GLU A 96 -3.20 -0.05 -11.11
C GLU A 96 -3.61 -1.51 -10.86
N VAL A 97 -2.69 -2.36 -10.40
CA VAL A 97 -3.05 -3.74 -10.01
C VAL A 97 -3.99 -3.75 -8.81
N ALA A 98 -3.71 -2.95 -7.78
CA ALA A 98 -4.56 -2.85 -6.60
C ALA A 98 -5.96 -2.34 -6.96
N LYS A 99 -6.06 -1.38 -7.89
CA LYS A 99 -7.33 -0.90 -8.46
C LYS A 99 -8.11 -2.03 -9.15
N LEU A 100 -7.47 -2.81 -10.02
CA LEU A 100 -8.12 -3.95 -10.69
C LEU A 100 -8.60 -5.01 -9.70
N MET A 101 -7.82 -5.29 -8.66
CA MET A 101 -8.19 -6.25 -7.62
C MET A 101 -9.33 -5.74 -6.73
N THR A 102 -9.36 -4.44 -6.46
CA THR A 102 -10.47 -3.78 -5.76
C THR A 102 -11.74 -3.80 -6.62
N ASP A 103 -11.63 -3.55 -7.93
CA ASP A 103 -12.74 -3.69 -8.89
C ASP A 103 -13.26 -5.14 -8.98
N ALA A 104 -12.40 -6.13 -8.75
CA ALA A 104 -12.77 -7.53 -8.63
C ALA A 104 -13.53 -7.87 -7.33
N GLY A 105 -13.77 -6.90 -6.45
CA GLY A 105 -14.53 -7.05 -5.20
C GLY A 105 -13.69 -7.47 -3.99
N LEU A 106 -12.36 -7.37 -4.05
CA LEU A 106 -11.47 -7.78 -2.95
C LEU A 106 -11.20 -6.64 -1.96
N ILE A 107 -10.89 -7.00 -0.70
CA ILE A 107 -10.21 -6.11 0.24
C ILE A 107 -8.70 -6.30 0.05
N VAL A 108 -8.07 -5.35 -0.64
CA VAL A 108 -6.67 -5.42 -1.00
C VAL A 108 -5.83 -4.77 0.09
N LEU A 109 -4.79 -5.44 0.54
CA LEU A 109 -3.78 -4.88 1.43
C LEU A 109 -2.50 -4.64 0.62
N SER A 110 -1.77 -3.58 0.94
CA SER A 110 -0.49 -3.31 0.27
C SER A 110 0.56 -2.84 1.27
N ALA A 111 1.75 -3.44 1.23
CA ALA A 111 2.85 -3.15 2.15
C ALA A 111 4.07 -2.60 1.40
N PHE A 112 4.07 -1.29 1.16
CA PHE A 112 5.12 -0.60 0.40
C PHE A 112 5.72 0.55 1.21
N ILE A 113 7.02 0.81 1.05
CA ILE A 113 7.60 2.02 1.65
C ILE A 113 6.87 3.27 1.12
N SER A 114 6.59 3.29 -0.20
CA SER A 114 5.84 4.37 -0.89
C SER A 114 6.23 5.77 -0.38
N PRO A 115 7.52 6.16 -0.48
CA PRO A 115 8.09 7.23 0.33
C PRO A 115 7.57 8.63 0.01
N PHE A 116 7.02 8.83 -1.18
CA PHE A 116 6.65 10.14 -1.69
C PHE A 116 5.12 10.31 -1.64
N ARG A 117 4.64 11.47 -1.18
CA ARG A 117 3.20 11.72 -1.03
C ARG A 117 2.47 11.80 -2.36
N GLU A 118 3.12 12.37 -3.38
CA GLU A 118 2.52 12.55 -4.71
C GLU A 118 2.09 11.20 -5.30
N GLU A 119 2.92 10.17 -5.19
CA GLU A 119 2.64 8.83 -5.69
C GLU A 119 1.55 8.13 -4.88
N ARG A 120 1.49 8.33 -3.56
CA ARG A 120 0.38 7.80 -2.75
C ARG A 120 -0.94 8.50 -3.09
N GLN A 121 -0.91 9.80 -3.36
CA GLN A 121 -2.07 10.55 -3.84
C GLN A 121 -2.53 10.05 -5.21
N LEU A 122 -1.60 9.80 -6.14
CA LEU A 122 -1.94 9.21 -7.44
C LEU A 122 -2.68 7.88 -7.28
N VAL A 123 -2.23 6.99 -6.37
CA VAL A 123 -2.95 5.74 -6.11
C VAL A 123 -4.31 5.99 -5.48
N ARG A 124 -4.42 6.90 -4.52
CA ARG A 124 -5.71 7.31 -3.92
C ARG A 124 -6.71 7.76 -4.99
N ASP A 125 -6.26 8.58 -5.94
CA ASP A 125 -7.09 9.15 -7.01
C ASP A 125 -7.52 8.11 -8.07
N LEU A 126 -6.92 6.90 -8.08
CA LEU A 126 -7.35 5.80 -8.95
C LEU A 126 -8.64 5.12 -8.48
N LEU A 127 -9.01 5.29 -7.20
CA LEU A 127 -10.14 4.63 -6.57
C LEU A 127 -11.29 5.63 -6.29
N PRO A 128 -12.54 5.15 -6.26
CA PRO A 128 -13.67 5.91 -5.73
C PRO A 128 -13.42 6.42 -4.30
N GLU A 129 -14.06 7.53 -3.97
CA GLU A 129 -14.02 8.11 -2.63
C GLU A 129 -14.44 7.09 -1.57
N GLY A 130 -13.67 7.00 -0.49
CA GLY A 130 -13.91 6.09 0.63
C GLY A 130 -13.34 4.68 0.46
N GLU A 131 -12.80 4.31 -0.70
CA GLU A 131 -12.23 2.97 -0.91
C GLU A 131 -10.73 2.88 -0.66
N PHE A 132 -10.01 4.00 -0.64
CA PHE A 132 -8.60 4.05 -0.32
C PHE A 132 -8.39 4.46 1.15
N ILE A 133 -7.75 3.59 1.92
CA ILE A 133 -7.45 3.78 3.34
C ILE A 133 -5.92 3.81 3.50
N GLU A 134 -5.35 4.99 3.72
CA GLU A 134 -3.93 5.16 3.96
C GLU A 134 -3.59 4.83 5.41
N VAL A 135 -2.73 3.84 5.60
CA VAL A 135 -2.27 3.37 6.91
C VAL A 135 -0.82 3.80 7.09
N PHE A 136 -0.61 4.83 7.91
CA PHE A 136 0.73 5.30 8.24
C PHE A 136 1.33 4.47 9.37
N VAL A 137 2.34 3.67 9.06
CA VAL A 137 3.13 2.91 10.03
C VAL A 137 4.25 3.80 10.55
N ASP A 138 3.89 4.62 11.53
CA ASP A 138 4.69 5.70 12.11
C ASP A 138 5.62 5.15 13.21
N THR A 139 6.75 4.63 12.79
CA THR A 139 7.79 4.11 13.68
C THR A 139 9.06 4.95 13.53
N PRO A 140 9.64 5.45 14.64
CA PRO A 140 10.86 6.23 14.60
C PRO A 140 12.00 5.55 13.83
N LEU A 141 12.85 6.35 13.17
CA LEU A 141 13.95 5.86 12.34
C LEU A 141 14.97 5.05 13.15
N ASP A 142 15.31 5.50 14.35
CA ASP A 142 16.22 4.82 15.27
C ASP A 142 15.72 3.43 15.68
N VAL A 143 14.41 3.29 15.93
CA VAL A 143 13.76 1.99 16.18
C VAL A 143 13.78 1.11 14.92
N CYS A 144 13.57 1.69 13.74
CA CYS A 144 13.66 0.95 12.48
C CYS A 144 15.10 0.44 12.22
N GLU A 145 16.10 1.29 12.49
CA GLU A 145 17.53 0.98 12.40
C GLU A 145 17.95 -0.09 13.43
N SER A 146 17.41 -0.04 14.65
CA SER A 146 17.72 -1.04 15.67
C SER A 146 17.15 -2.42 15.33
N ARG A 147 15.98 -2.47 14.67
CA ARG A 147 15.34 -3.71 14.22
C ARG A 147 16.11 -4.37 13.06
N ASP A 148 16.46 -3.56 12.05
CA ASP A 148 17.16 -3.94 10.80
C ASP A 148 17.09 -5.43 10.39
N PRO A 149 15.89 -6.00 10.20
CA PRO A 149 15.71 -7.45 10.06
C PRO A 149 16.36 -8.01 8.78
N LYS A 150 16.61 -7.14 7.80
CA LYS A 150 17.20 -7.48 6.50
C LYS A 150 18.66 -7.01 6.37
N GLY A 151 19.24 -6.40 7.41
CA GLY A 151 20.58 -5.83 7.37
C GLY A 151 20.73 -4.64 6.41
N LEU A 152 19.63 -4.03 5.98
CA LEU A 152 19.62 -2.98 4.95
C LEU A 152 20.08 -1.64 5.51
N TYR A 153 19.75 -1.33 6.76
CA TYR A 153 20.22 -0.09 7.40
C TYR A 153 21.73 -0.11 7.60
N LYS A 154 22.29 -1.24 8.07
CA LYS A 154 23.76 -1.41 8.17
C LYS A 154 24.45 -1.20 6.83
N LYS A 155 23.95 -1.82 5.75
CA LYS A 155 24.50 -1.65 4.39
C LYS A 155 24.37 -0.21 3.88
N ALA A 156 23.25 0.45 4.15
CA ALA A 156 23.06 1.86 3.80
C ALA A 156 24.04 2.78 4.54
N ARG A 157 24.23 2.58 5.85
CA ARG A 157 25.21 3.32 6.66
C ARG A 157 26.66 3.06 6.21
N ALA A 158 26.97 1.87 5.71
CA ALA A 158 28.26 1.52 5.12
C ALA A 158 28.45 2.08 3.69
N GLY A 159 27.43 2.72 3.09
CA GLY A 159 27.50 3.27 1.73
C GLY A 159 27.30 2.25 0.61
N GLU A 160 26.99 0.99 0.94
CA GLU A 160 26.74 -0.08 -0.04
C GLU A 160 25.40 0.12 -0.76
N ILE A 161 24.43 0.76 -0.10
CA ILE A 161 23.13 1.12 -0.68
C ILE A 161 23.04 2.64 -0.79
N LYS A 162 23.21 3.17 -2.01
CA LYS A 162 23.32 4.61 -2.25
C LYS A 162 22.04 5.40 -2.00
N ALA A 163 20.87 4.86 -2.35
CA ALA A 163 19.57 5.55 -2.25
C ALA A 163 18.64 4.80 -1.31
N PHE A 164 18.86 4.92 0.00
CA PHE A 164 18.06 4.24 1.01
C PHE A 164 17.14 5.20 1.75
N THR A 165 15.85 4.88 1.77
CA THR A 165 14.80 5.72 2.35
C THR A 165 15.01 5.90 3.86
N GLY A 166 14.99 7.15 4.33
CA GLY A 166 15.23 7.53 5.72
C GLY A 166 16.71 7.77 6.06
N ILE A 167 17.64 7.42 5.17
CA ILE A 167 19.09 7.65 5.37
C ILE A 167 19.62 8.63 4.33
N SER A 168 19.58 8.25 3.05
CA SER A 168 20.11 9.04 1.92
C SER A 168 19.04 9.45 0.91
N SER A 169 17.79 9.02 1.11
CA SER A 169 16.60 9.41 0.34
C SER A 169 15.46 9.76 1.31
N ALA A 170 14.62 10.72 0.93
CA ALA A 170 13.55 11.24 1.79
C ALA A 170 12.42 10.22 2.02
N TYR A 171 11.75 10.34 3.16
CA TYR A 171 10.43 9.76 3.42
C TYR A 171 9.48 10.90 3.79
N GLU A 172 8.42 11.06 3.01
CA GLU A 172 7.40 12.06 3.23
C GLU A 172 6.22 11.43 3.97
N ALA A 173 6.17 11.63 5.28
CA ALA A 173 5.08 11.14 6.11
C ALA A 173 3.71 11.65 5.60
N PRO A 174 2.65 10.82 5.60
CA PRO A 174 1.30 11.25 5.28
C PRO A 174 0.86 12.40 6.18
N LYS A 175 0.14 13.38 5.61
CA LYS A 175 -0.40 14.51 6.39
C LYS A 175 -1.73 14.19 7.07
N SER A 176 -2.57 13.41 6.39
CA SER A 176 -3.92 13.08 6.83
C SER A 176 -4.25 11.61 6.50
N PRO A 177 -3.49 10.64 7.04
CA PRO A 177 -3.81 9.23 6.84
C PRO A 177 -5.10 8.87 7.59
N GLU A 178 -5.86 7.91 7.07
CA GLU A 178 -7.04 7.38 7.75
C GLU A 178 -6.67 6.62 9.03
N VAL A 179 -5.49 5.99 9.07
CA VAL A 179 -4.99 5.23 10.24
C VAL A 179 -3.53 5.55 10.50
N VAL A 180 -3.16 5.72 11.78
CA VAL A 180 -1.77 5.86 12.24
C VAL A 180 -1.44 4.75 13.21
N LEU A 181 -0.40 3.97 12.91
CA LEU A 181 0.04 2.82 13.71
C LEU A 181 1.41 3.09 14.35
N LYS A 182 1.46 3.03 15.68
CA LYS A 182 2.69 3.18 16.48
C LYS A 182 3.25 1.81 16.87
N THR A 183 4.06 1.21 15.99
CA THR A 183 4.55 -0.17 16.17
C THR A 183 5.64 -0.32 17.23
N ASP A 184 6.21 0.79 17.68
CA ASP A 184 7.12 0.90 18.82
C ASP A 184 6.38 0.90 20.17
N GLN A 185 5.07 1.16 20.17
CA GLN A 185 4.27 1.38 21.39
C GLN A 185 3.20 0.31 21.63
N HIS A 186 2.78 -0.39 20.57
CA HIS A 186 1.68 -1.33 20.64
C HIS A 186 2.06 -2.69 20.06
N ALA A 187 1.46 -3.75 20.63
CA ALA A 187 1.54 -5.09 20.09
C ALA A 187 0.79 -5.19 18.75
N VAL A 188 1.18 -6.15 17.92
CA VAL A 188 0.61 -6.37 16.58
C VAL A 188 -0.91 -6.56 16.66
N ASP A 189 -1.42 -7.36 17.60
CA ASP A 189 -2.86 -7.61 17.74
C ASP A 189 -3.65 -6.32 17.98
N ALA A 190 -3.15 -5.42 18.83
CA ALA A 190 -3.79 -4.14 19.08
C ALA A 190 -3.80 -3.23 17.84
N LEU A 191 -2.77 -3.30 17.00
CA LEU A 191 -2.70 -2.56 15.74
C LEU A 191 -3.63 -3.15 14.68
N VAL A 192 -3.78 -4.49 14.65
CA VAL A 192 -4.75 -5.18 13.79
C VAL A 192 -6.16 -4.75 14.16
N GLU A 193 -6.51 -4.71 15.45
CA GLU A 193 -7.82 -4.23 15.90
C GLU A 193 -8.07 -2.77 15.50
N GLN A 194 -7.07 -1.88 15.56
CA GLN A 194 -7.21 -0.51 15.05
C GLN A 194 -7.56 -0.46 13.55
N CYS A 195 -6.92 -1.30 12.74
CA CYS A 195 -7.25 -1.41 11.31
C CYS A 195 -8.66 -1.97 11.08
N LEU A 196 -9.08 -2.98 11.85
CA LEU A 196 -10.44 -3.53 11.77
C LEU A 196 -11.49 -2.48 12.12
N GLU A 197 -11.28 -1.68 13.17
CA GLU A 197 -12.18 -0.59 13.53
C GLU A 197 -12.25 0.50 12.45
N ALA A 198 -11.13 0.81 11.80
CA ALA A 198 -11.11 1.72 10.66
C ALA A 198 -11.95 1.15 9.47
N LEU A 199 -11.85 -0.15 9.20
CA LEU A 199 -12.64 -0.82 8.17
C LEU A 199 -14.14 -0.84 8.49
N LYS A 200 -14.51 -1.07 9.75
CA LYS A 200 -15.91 -0.97 10.20
C LYS A 200 -16.45 0.44 10.05
N LYS A 201 -15.68 1.45 10.47
CA LYS A 201 -16.06 2.87 10.36
C LYS A 201 -16.22 3.30 8.90
N ALA A 202 -15.38 2.78 8.00
CA ALA A 202 -15.51 2.99 6.56
C ALA A 202 -16.65 2.16 5.93
N GLY A 203 -17.30 1.29 6.71
CA GLY A 203 -18.36 0.41 6.24
C GLY A 203 -17.87 -0.65 5.24
N VAL A 204 -16.59 -1.00 5.29
CA VAL A 204 -15.97 -2.04 4.46
C VAL A 204 -16.36 -3.42 4.96
N ILE A 205 -16.38 -3.57 6.29
CA ILE A 205 -16.79 -4.77 7.03
C ILE A 205 -17.85 -4.39 8.08
N ALA A 206 -18.57 -5.38 8.60
CA ALA A 206 -19.64 -5.21 9.60
C ALA A 206 -19.10 -5.10 11.05
#